data_AF-A0ABD4WNA7-F1
#
_entry.id   AF-A0ABD4WNA7-F1
#
_cell.length_a   1.000
_cell.length_b   1.000
_cell.length_c   1.000
_cell.angle_alpha   90.00
_cell.angle_beta   90.00
_cell.angle_gamma   90.00
#
_symmetry.space_group_name_H-M   'P 1'
#
loop_
_entity.id
_entity.type
_entity.pdbx_description
1 polymer ?
#
loop_
_entity_poly.entity_id
_entity_poly.type
_entity_poly.pdbx_seq_one_letter_code
_entity_poly.pdbx_strand_id
1 'polypeptide(L)'
;PFINLDLPKNHLNNHLISASQSFAYIKGVPKKVNNVYAGKYGHQLKDFYARIQNAAKAVKRDTEIEIVKKQVHEVAYTAIVGLDKYVHEANHKGTPLSLDEICRLVYQIAYNQFTNLLKGNKEEQPSESDIHTEAETTVLLTPKHIIRKEMVPAWLQAEKEKKKCMQEATISLDQQLEMIQLKQDLGQELTSKEESLLQEQSSTYSSLEMAQLKQEIGQALNPEEKALLRQHDQLKGSVS
;
A
#
# COMPACT_ATOMS: atom_id res chain seq x y z
N PRO A 1 -58.21 3.18 -49.22
CA PRO A 1 -58.42 1.91 -48.49
C PRO A 1 -57.15 1.53 -47.72
N PHE A 2 -57.14 1.88 -46.43
CA PHE A 2 -56.07 1.54 -45.50
C PHE A 2 -56.24 0.08 -45.05
N ILE A 3 -55.23 -0.75 -45.27
CA ILE A 3 -55.20 -2.11 -44.73
C ILE A 3 -54.56 -2.01 -43.34
N ASN A 4 -55.40 -1.98 -42.30
CA ASN A 4 -54.98 -2.14 -40.91
C ASN A 4 -54.34 -3.53 -40.76
N LEU A 5 -53.03 -3.58 -40.53
CA LEU A 5 -52.38 -4.75 -39.97
C LEU A 5 -52.64 -4.72 -38.46
N ASP A 6 -53.74 -5.33 -38.03
CA ASP A 6 -53.94 -5.69 -36.63
C ASP A 6 -52.88 -6.75 -36.24
N LEU A 7 -51.79 -6.30 -35.62
CA LEU A 7 -50.86 -7.16 -34.91
C LEU A 7 -51.57 -7.70 -33.66
N PRO A 8 -51.53 -9.02 -33.39
CA PRO A 8 -52.16 -9.56 -32.19
C PRO A 8 -51.44 -9.00 -30.96
N LYS A 9 -52.20 -8.41 -30.04
CA LYS A 9 -51.77 -8.09 -28.67
C LYS A 9 -51.45 -9.39 -27.94
N ASN A 10 -50.23 -9.88 -28.13
CA ASN A 10 -49.70 -10.93 -27.27
C ASN A 10 -49.39 -10.26 -25.92
N HIS A 11 -50.22 -10.54 -24.92
CA HIS A 11 -49.78 -10.47 -23.53
C HIS A 11 -48.59 -11.43 -23.39
N LEU A 12 -47.38 -10.89 -23.55
CA LEU A 12 -46.12 -11.57 -23.22
C LEU A 12 -46.08 -11.76 -21.71
N ASN A 13 -46.86 -12.73 -21.24
CA ASN A 13 -46.69 -13.28 -19.92
C ASN A 13 -45.31 -13.96 -19.90
N ASN A 14 -44.40 -13.41 -19.09
CA ASN A 14 -42.98 -13.76 -18.92
C ASN A 14 -42.70 -15.21 -18.45
N HIS A 15 -43.54 -16.19 -18.79
CA HIS A 15 -43.42 -17.58 -18.36
C HIS A 15 -42.46 -18.41 -19.24
N LEU A 16 -41.88 -17.81 -20.28
CA LEU A 16 -40.88 -18.44 -21.17
C LEU A 16 -39.45 -17.90 -20.95
N ILE A 17 -39.09 -17.52 -19.72
CA ILE A 17 -37.67 -17.64 -19.33
C ILE A 17 -37.43 -19.14 -19.22
N SER A 18 -36.85 -19.72 -20.27
CA SER A 18 -36.72 -21.16 -20.43
C SER A 18 -36.03 -21.77 -19.20
N ALA A 19 -36.60 -22.87 -18.71
CA ALA A 19 -35.96 -23.75 -17.73
C ALA A 19 -34.61 -24.33 -18.23
N SER A 20 -34.18 -24.00 -19.44
CA SER A 20 -32.87 -24.38 -20.01
C SER A 20 -31.76 -23.34 -19.81
N GLN A 21 -32.05 -22.15 -19.27
CA GLN A 21 -31.03 -21.18 -18.83
C GLN A 21 -30.95 -21.05 -17.30
N SER A 22 -31.26 -22.11 -16.56
CA SER A 22 -31.00 -22.14 -15.12
C SER A 22 -29.48 -22.21 -14.89
N PHE A 23 -28.81 -21.08 -14.93
CA PHE A 23 -27.43 -20.99 -14.45
C PHE A 23 -27.42 -21.42 -12.99
N ALA A 24 -26.52 -22.35 -12.66
CA ALA A 24 -26.41 -22.88 -11.32
C ALA A 24 -26.27 -21.73 -10.32
N TYR A 25 -27.09 -21.76 -9.27
CA TYR A 25 -27.04 -20.73 -8.22
C TYR A 25 -25.62 -20.63 -7.65
N ILE A 26 -25.01 -19.46 -7.78
CA ILE A 26 -23.64 -19.25 -7.30
C ILE A 26 -23.70 -19.00 -5.80
N LYS A 27 -23.23 -19.97 -5.03
CA LYS A 27 -23.20 -19.91 -3.57
C LYS A 27 -22.43 -18.67 -3.09
N GLY A 28 -23.08 -17.90 -2.21
CA GLY A 28 -22.49 -16.71 -1.60
C GLY A 28 -22.82 -15.39 -2.29
N VAL A 29 -23.50 -15.42 -3.45
CA VAL A 29 -23.98 -14.21 -4.15
C VAL A 29 -25.47 -13.97 -3.81
N PRO A 30 -25.92 -12.71 -3.69
CA PRO A 30 -27.33 -12.39 -3.47
C PRO A 30 -28.22 -12.96 -4.59
N LYS A 31 -29.36 -13.55 -4.21
CA LYS A 31 -30.29 -14.19 -5.16
C LYS A 31 -30.73 -13.26 -6.30
N LYS A 32 -31.02 -11.99 -5.99
CA LYS A 32 -31.41 -10.98 -6.98
C LYS A 32 -30.33 -10.76 -8.04
N VAL A 33 -29.07 -10.67 -7.62
CA VAL A 33 -27.91 -10.51 -8.51
C VAL A 33 -27.71 -11.78 -9.35
N ASN A 34 -27.79 -12.95 -8.71
CA ASN A 34 -27.59 -14.23 -9.39
C ASN A 34 -28.63 -14.47 -10.49
N ASN A 35 -29.91 -14.17 -10.23
CA ASN A 35 -30.98 -14.36 -11.20
C ASN A 35 -30.81 -13.54 -12.49
N VAL A 36 -30.13 -12.38 -12.42
CA VAL A 36 -29.97 -11.48 -13.57
C VAL A 36 -28.62 -11.66 -14.25
N TYR A 37 -27.55 -11.85 -13.46
CA TYR A 37 -26.18 -11.71 -13.94
C TYR A 37 -25.38 -13.02 -13.96
N ALA A 38 -25.90 -14.12 -13.41
CA ALA A 38 -25.19 -15.41 -13.44
C ALA A 38 -24.94 -15.89 -14.86
N GLY A 39 -25.86 -15.63 -15.79
CA GLY A 39 -25.69 -16.03 -17.19
C GLY A 39 -24.64 -15.22 -17.95
N LYS A 40 -24.40 -13.97 -17.55
CA LYS A 40 -23.45 -13.09 -18.22
C LYS A 40 -22.03 -13.25 -17.70
N TYR A 41 -21.87 -13.33 -16.38
CA TYR A 41 -20.55 -13.28 -15.73
C TYR A 41 -20.10 -14.62 -15.13
N GLY A 42 -21.00 -15.61 -15.04
CA GLY A 42 -20.67 -16.93 -14.48
C GLY A 42 -20.00 -16.80 -13.11
N HIS A 43 -18.92 -17.56 -12.90
CA HIS A 43 -18.22 -17.61 -11.60
C HIS A 43 -17.60 -16.28 -11.16
N GLN A 44 -17.29 -15.37 -12.10
CA GLN A 44 -16.71 -14.06 -11.80
C GLN A 44 -17.62 -13.20 -10.91
N LEU A 45 -18.93 -13.48 -10.92
CA LEU A 45 -19.90 -12.80 -10.07
C LEU A 45 -19.59 -12.95 -8.57
N LYS A 46 -18.95 -14.07 -8.19
CA LYS A 46 -18.47 -14.30 -6.82
C LYS A 46 -17.34 -13.33 -6.46
N ASP A 47 -16.42 -13.11 -7.38
CA ASP A 47 -15.30 -12.19 -7.19
C ASP A 47 -15.79 -10.75 -7.13
N PHE A 48 -16.73 -10.37 -8.01
CA PHE A 48 -17.36 -9.05 -7.97
C PHE A 48 -18.05 -8.81 -6.63
N TYR A 49 -18.81 -9.79 -6.15
CA TYR A 49 -19.47 -9.67 -4.85
C TYR A 49 -18.46 -9.57 -3.70
N ALA A 50 -17.34 -10.29 -3.75
CA ALA A 50 -16.27 -10.15 -2.77
C ALA A 50 -15.64 -8.74 -2.78
N ARG A 51 -15.47 -8.11 -3.96
CA ARG A 51 -15.02 -6.71 -4.07
C ARG A 51 -16.02 -5.73 -3.47
N ILE A 52 -17.31 -5.95 -3.70
CA ILE A 52 -18.40 -5.14 -3.11
C ILE A 52 -18.41 -5.27 -1.57
N GLN A 53 -18.23 -6.49 -1.04
CA GLN A 53 -18.10 -6.71 0.40
C GLN A 53 -16.86 -6.02 0.99
N ASN A 54 -15.74 -6.01 0.26
CA ASN A 54 -14.54 -5.30 0.69
C ASN A 54 -14.76 -3.78 0.71
N ALA A 55 -15.49 -3.23 -0.27
CA ALA A 55 -15.88 -1.83 -0.27
C ALA A 55 -16.77 -1.49 0.95
N ALA A 56 -17.76 -2.32 1.25
CA ALA A 56 -18.60 -2.15 2.45
C ALA A 56 -17.75 -2.17 3.74
N LYS A 57 -16.80 -3.11 3.85
CA LYS A 57 -15.88 -3.19 5.00
C LYS A 57 -14.97 -1.97 5.11
N ALA A 58 -14.52 -1.41 3.99
CA ALA A 58 -13.71 -0.19 3.99
C ALA A 58 -14.53 0.99 4.50
N VAL A 59 -15.72 1.21 3.94
CA VAL A 59 -16.62 2.29 4.37
C VAL A 59 -17.02 2.15 5.84
N LYS A 60 -17.31 0.93 6.31
CA LYS A 60 -17.59 0.66 7.73
C LYS A 60 -16.41 1.06 8.63
N ARG A 61 -15.17 0.77 8.20
CA ARG A 61 -13.96 1.15 8.94
C ARG A 61 -13.78 2.67 8.99
N ASP A 62 -14.11 3.37 7.91
CA ASP A 62 -13.86 4.80 7.80
C ASP A 62 -14.93 5.66 8.49
N THR A 63 -16.13 5.10 8.75
CA THR A 63 -17.29 5.88 9.23
C THR A 63 -17.95 5.37 10.50
N GLU A 64 -17.50 4.24 11.07
CA GLU A 64 -18.06 3.60 12.28
C GLU A 64 -19.57 3.27 12.23
N ILE A 65 -20.20 3.34 11.05
CA ILE A 65 -21.63 3.07 10.86
C ILE A 65 -21.88 1.58 10.58
N GLU A 66 -22.99 1.06 11.08
CA GLU A 66 -23.43 -0.31 10.81
C GLU A 66 -24.09 -0.43 9.44
N ILE A 67 -23.41 -1.08 8.50
CA ILE A 67 -23.97 -1.43 7.19
C ILE A 67 -24.73 -2.75 7.29
N VAL A 68 -26.04 -2.70 7.07
CA VAL A 68 -26.91 -3.88 7.15
C VAL A 68 -26.75 -4.75 5.90
N LYS A 69 -26.84 -6.08 6.07
CA LYS A 69 -26.73 -7.05 4.97
C LYS A 69 -27.66 -6.74 3.77
N LYS A 70 -28.86 -6.21 4.04
CA LYS A 70 -29.82 -5.78 3.01
C LYS A 70 -29.25 -4.67 2.12
N GLN A 71 -28.62 -3.65 2.72
CA GLN A 71 -27.96 -2.57 1.98
C GLN A 71 -26.82 -3.09 1.11
N VAL A 72 -26.04 -4.05 1.62
CA VAL A 72 -24.98 -4.69 0.82
C VAL A 72 -25.56 -5.41 -0.40
N HIS A 73 -26.71 -6.06 -0.27
CA HIS A 73 -27.37 -6.73 -1.40
C HIS A 73 -27.94 -5.74 -2.42
N GLU A 74 -28.50 -4.62 -1.97
CA GLU A 74 -29.01 -3.56 -2.83
C GLU A 74 -27.88 -2.88 -3.60
N VAL A 75 -26.82 -2.48 -2.90
CA VAL A 75 -25.61 -1.90 -3.52
C VAL A 75 -24.95 -2.91 -4.45
N ALA A 76 -24.95 -4.20 -4.11
CA ALA A 76 -24.41 -5.21 -5.03
C ALA A 76 -25.16 -5.24 -6.36
N TYR A 77 -26.50 -5.14 -6.33
CA TYR A 77 -27.29 -5.08 -7.55
C TYR A 77 -27.00 -3.81 -8.36
N THR A 78 -27.03 -2.64 -7.72
CA THR A 78 -26.80 -1.36 -8.43
C THR A 78 -25.37 -1.25 -8.96
N ALA A 79 -24.37 -1.72 -8.21
CA ALA A 79 -22.97 -1.69 -8.63
C ALA A 79 -22.71 -2.58 -9.84
N ILE A 80 -23.34 -3.75 -9.91
CA ILE A 80 -23.21 -4.66 -11.07
C ILE A 80 -23.98 -4.12 -12.28
N VAL A 81 -25.14 -3.48 -12.08
CA VAL A 81 -25.83 -2.75 -13.15
C VAL A 81 -24.95 -1.61 -13.69
N GLY A 82 -24.28 -0.87 -12.81
CA GLY A 82 -23.33 0.18 -13.20
C GLY A 82 -22.14 -0.39 -13.99
N LEU A 83 -21.52 -1.46 -13.48
CA LEU A 83 -20.44 -2.19 -14.15
C LEU A 83 -20.83 -2.60 -15.57
N ASP A 84 -22.03 -3.13 -15.73
CA ASP A 84 -22.53 -3.64 -17.01
C ASP A 84 -22.49 -2.57 -18.11
N LYS A 85 -22.88 -1.34 -17.76
CA LYS A 85 -22.83 -0.17 -18.65
C LYS A 85 -21.40 0.13 -19.08
N TYR A 86 -20.47 0.21 -18.13
CA TYR A 86 -19.05 0.49 -18.45
C TYR A 86 -18.43 -0.61 -19.30
N VAL A 87 -18.70 -1.88 -19.01
CA VAL A 87 -18.21 -3.00 -19.81
C VAL A 87 -18.80 -2.96 -21.22
N HIS A 88 -20.09 -2.65 -21.35
CA HIS A 88 -20.74 -2.53 -22.66
C HIS A 88 -20.13 -1.40 -23.49
N GLU A 89 -19.91 -0.22 -22.90
CA GLU A 89 -19.27 0.91 -23.56
C GLU A 89 -17.82 0.64 -23.96
N ALA A 90 -17.04 0.00 -23.08
CA ALA A 90 -15.65 -0.36 -23.35
C ALA A 90 -15.53 -1.35 -24.51
N ASN A 91 -16.43 -2.34 -24.56
CA ASN A 91 -16.51 -3.29 -25.66
C ASN A 91 -16.91 -2.61 -26.98
N HIS A 92 -17.84 -1.65 -26.95
CA HIS A 92 -18.25 -0.89 -28.13
C HIS A 92 -17.11 0.00 -28.67
N LYS A 93 -16.22 0.48 -27.79
CA LYS A 93 -15.02 1.26 -28.17
C LYS A 93 -13.86 0.39 -28.66
N GLY A 94 -14.01 -0.93 -28.68
CA GLY A 94 -12.98 -1.87 -29.12
C GLY A 94 -11.86 -2.11 -28.09
N THR A 95 -12.01 -1.61 -26.86
CA THR A 95 -11.03 -1.77 -25.77
C THR A 95 -11.66 -2.60 -24.65
N PRO A 96 -11.69 -3.94 -24.76
CA PRO A 96 -12.27 -4.78 -23.72
C PRO A 96 -11.46 -4.65 -22.42
N LEU A 97 -12.16 -4.49 -21.30
CA LEU A 97 -11.54 -4.38 -19.98
C LEU A 97 -11.00 -5.74 -19.53
N SER A 98 -9.82 -5.74 -18.92
CA SER A 98 -9.27 -6.90 -18.23
C SER A 98 -10.07 -7.21 -16.96
N LEU A 99 -9.98 -8.45 -16.48
CA LEU A 99 -10.69 -8.87 -15.26
C LEU A 99 -10.28 -8.06 -14.02
N ASP A 100 -9.01 -7.64 -13.93
CA ASP A 100 -8.51 -6.81 -12.83
C ASP A 100 -9.14 -5.42 -12.86
N GLU A 101 -9.21 -4.80 -14.05
CA GLU A 101 -9.86 -3.50 -14.25
C GLU A 101 -11.35 -3.57 -13.92
N ILE A 102 -12.03 -4.64 -14.35
CA ILE A 102 -13.44 -4.90 -14.01
C ILE A 102 -13.60 -5.01 -12.49
N CYS A 103 -12.75 -5.78 -11.81
CA CYS A 103 -12.79 -5.92 -10.35
C CYS A 103 -12.54 -4.58 -9.62
N ARG A 104 -11.59 -3.79 -10.11
CA ARG A 104 -11.27 -2.46 -9.58
C ARG A 104 -12.45 -1.50 -9.76
N LEU A 105 -13.08 -1.53 -10.94
CA LEU A 105 -14.22 -0.69 -11.26
C LEU A 105 -15.44 -1.06 -10.42
N VAL A 106 -15.73 -2.36 -10.23
CA VAL A 106 -16.77 -2.82 -9.31
C VAL A 106 -16.54 -2.32 -7.89
N TYR A 107 -15.30 -2.42 -7.39
CA TYR A 107 -14.95 -1.91 -6.07
C TYR A 107 -15.22 -0.41 -5.96
N GLN A 108 -14.78 0.38 -6.94
CA GLN A 108 -14.95 1.84 -6.96
C GLN A 108 -16.42 2.24 -7.02
N ILE A 109 -17.21 1.62 -7.91
CA ILE A 109 -18.64 1.88 -8.00
C ILE A 109 -19.31 1.57 -6.66
N ALA A 110 -19.05 0.39 -6.08
CA ALA A 110 -19.64 0.01 -4.80
C ALA A 110 -19.22 0.94 -3.67
N TYR A 111 -17.96 1.33 -3.59
CA TYR A 111 -17.45 2.27 -2.59
C TYR A 111 -18.15 3.63 -2.69
N ASN A 112 -18.32 4.15 -3.90
CA ASN A 112 -19.04 5.40 -4.14
C ASN A 112 -20.52 5.28 -3.75
N GLN A 113 -21.16 4.15 -4.06
CA GLN A 113 -22.55 3.91 -3.65
C GLN A 113 -22.70 3.86 -2.11
N PHE A 114 -21.81 3.15 -1.41
CA PHE A 114 -21.84 3.11 0.05
C PHE A 114 -21.55 4.47 0.69
N THR A 115 -20.58 5.21 0.18
CA THR A 115 -20.29 6.56 0.70
C THR A 115 -21.43 7.54 0.42
N ASN A 116 -22.12 7.43 -0.73
CA ASN A 116 -23.31 8.22 -1.02
C ASN A 116 -24.49 7.89 -0.10
N LEU A 117 -24.70 6.62 0.22
CA LEU A 117 -25.71 6.23 1.22
C LEU A 117 -25.44 6.88 2.58
N LEU A 118 -24.17 7.06 2.95
CA LEU A 118 -23.81 7.74 4.19
C LEU A 118 -24.01 9.25 4.14
N LYS A 119 -23.79 9.87 2.97
CA LYS A 119 -24.06 11.30 2.75
C LYS A 119 -25.57 11.59 2.74
N GLY A 120 -26.36 10.76 2.06
CA GLY A 120 -27.82 10.88 1.98
C GLY A 120 -28.56 10.66 3.31
N ASN A 121 -27.89 10.14 4.34
CA ASN A 121 -28.44 10.08 5.70
C ASN A 121 -28.21 11.37 6.50
N LYS A 122 -27.39 12.31 6.01
CA LYS A 122 -27.13 13.62 6.64
C LYS A 122 -27.84 14.78 5.94
N GLU A 123 -28.25 14.59 4.69
CA GLU A 123 -28.94 15.58 3.88
C GLU A 123 -30.16 14.90 3.24
N GLU A 124 -31.35 15.34 3.61
CA GLU A 124 -32.57 15.01 2.87
C GLU A 124 -32.37 15.40 1.41
N GLN A 125 -32.60 14.44 0.51
CA GLN A 125 -32.44 14.58 -0.93
C GLN A 125 -33.19 15.81 -1.47
N PRO A 126 -32.57 16.70 -2.27
CA PRO A 126 -33.33 17.40 -3.27
C PRO A 126 -33.56 16.42 -4.43
N SER A 127 -34.84 16.20 -4.71
CA SER A 127 -35.29 15.45 -5.88
C SER A 127 -34.79 16.11 -7.16
N GLU A 128 -34.53 15.29 -8.18
CA GLU A 128 -34.10 15.71 -9.52
C GLU A 128 -35.03 16.79 -10.11
N SER A 129 -34.58 18.05 -10.11
CA SER A 129 -34.95 19.03 -11.12
C SER A 129 -33.97 20.21 -11.09
N ASP A 130 -33.59 20.64 -12.29
CA ASP A 130 -32.93 21.90 -12.63
C ASP A 130 -31.41 22.04 -12.44
N ILE A 131 -30.76 21.90 -13.60
CA ILE A 131 -29.45 22.44 -13.93
C ILE A 131 -29.60 23.97 -13.94
N HIS A 132 -28.65 24.67 -13.32
CA HIS A 132 -28.47 26.13 -13.24
C HIS A 132 -29.13 26.82 -12.04
N THR A 133 -28.43 26.88 -10.90
CA THR A 133 -28.42 28.05 -9.99
C THR A 133 -27.12 28.05 -9.17
N GLU A 134 -26.66 29.25 -8.84
CA GLU A 134 -25.30 29.68 -8.61
C GLU A 134 -24.64 29.23 -7.28
N ALA A 135 -23.31 29.09 -7.36
CA ALA A 135 -22.29 29.26 -6.33
C ALA A 135 -22.75 29.34 -4.85
N GLU A 136 -23.01 28.20 -4.23
CA GLU A 136 -22.91 28.07 -2.77
C GLU A 136 -21.65 27.29 -2.38
N THR A 137 -20.93 27.90 -1.44
CA THR A 137 -19.60 27.56 -0.98
C THR A 137 -19.57 26.16 -0.39
N THR A 138 -19.08 25.22 -1.18
CA THR A 138 -18.84 23.83 -0.79
C THR A 138 -17.73 23.80 0.25
N VAL A 139 -18.11 23.72 1.53
CA VAL A 139 -17.17 23.40 2.62
C VAL A 139 -16.69 21.98 2.37
N LEU A 140 -15.51 21.87 1.74
CA LEU A 140 -14.77 20.63 1.57
C LEU A 140 -14.53 20.01 2.94
N LEU A 141 -15.30 18.97 3.26
CA LEU A 141 -15.04 18.13 4.43
C LEU A 141 -13.64 17.54 4.31
N THR A 142 -12.70 18.10 5.07
CA THR A 142 -11.33 17.59 5.17
C THR A 142 -11.39 16.13 5.65
N PRO A 143 -10.84 15.17 4.89
CA PRO A 143 -10.73 13.79 5.37
C PRO A 143 -9.88 13.80 6.64
N LYS A 144 -10.45 13.31 7.76
CA LYS A 144 -9.70 13.14 9.01
C LYS A 144 -8.51 12.24 8.71
N HIS A 145 -7.30 12.77 8.87
CA HIS A 145 -6.07 12.00 8.76
C HIS A 145 -6.09 10.88 9.81
N ILE A 146 -6.39 9.66 9.37
CA ILE A 146 -6.34 8.47 10.23
C ILE A 146 -4.86 8.20 10.49
N ILE A 147 -4.31 8.80 11.54
CA ILE A 147 -3.04 8.38 12.12
C ILE A 147 -3.32 7.04 12.77
N ARG A 148 -3.10 5.95 12.02
CA ARG A 148 -3.04 4.61 12.61
C ARG A 148 -1.90 4.64 13.62
N LYS A 149 -2.21 4.54 14.91
CA LYS A 149 -1.23 4.17 15.93
C LYS A 149 -0.96 2.68 15.74
N GLU A 150 -0.24 2.34 14.68
CA GLU A 150 0.29 0.99 14.53
C GLU A 150 1.23 0.77 15.71
N MET A 151 0.81 -0.08 16.66
CA MET A 151 1.67 -0.47 17.76
C MET A 151 2.86 -1.18 17.15
N VAL A 152 4.03 -0.54 17.25
CA VAL A 152 5.32 -1.13 16.93
C VAL A 152 5.38 -2.49 17.64
N PRO A 153 5.49 -3.62 16.91
CA PRO A 153 5.51 -4.93 17.51
C PRO A 153 6.55 -5.02 18.64
N ALA A 154 6.23 -5.74 19.70
CA ALA A 154 7.11 -5.85 20.87
C ALA A 154 8.53 -6.32 20.50
N TRP A 155 8.68 -7.16 19.47
CA TRP A 155 9.99 -7.59 18.97
C TRP A 155 10.81 -6.45 18.34
N LEU A 156 10.16 -5.48 17.67
CA LEU A 156 10.81 -4.33 17.06
C LEU A 156 11.19 -3.27 18.11
N GLN A 157 10.43 -3.19 19.21
CA GLN A 157 10.84 -2.41 20.39
C GLN A 157 12.03 -3.06 21.10
N ALA A 158 11.99 -4.38 21.29
CA ALA A 158 13.10 -5.14 21.89
C ALA A 158 14.39 -5.04 21.06
N GLU A 159 14.31 -4.95 19.73
CA GLU A 159 15.49 -4.72 18.88
C GLU A 159 16.06 -3.31 19.05
N LYS A 160 15.21 -2.29 19.20
CA LYS A 160 15.66 -0.91 19.50
C LYS A 160 16.27 -0.80 20.89
N GLU A 161 15.70 -1.49 21.88
CA GLU A 161 16.25 -1.56 23.23
C GLU A 161 17.57 -2.36 23.26
N LYS A 162 17.68 -3.44 22.48
CA LYS A 162 18.94 -4.16 22.28
C LYS A 162 19.99 -3.28 21.60
N LYS A 163 19.64 -2.47 20.59
CA LYS A 163 20.55 -1.48 19.98
C LYS A 163 20.97 -0.39 20.98
N LYS A 164 20.07 0.08 21.84
CA LYS A 164 20.40 1.01 22.94
C LYS A 164 21.30 0.37 24.00
N CYS A 165 21.03 -0.87 24.39
CA CYS A 165 21.84 -1.63 25.35
C CYS A 165 23.23 -1.98 24.76
N MET A 166 23.33 -2.18 23.45
CA MET A 166 24.62 -2.39 22.77
C MET A 166 25.42 -1.10 22.57
N GLN A 167 24.79 0.08 22.61
CA GLN A 167 25.52 1.36 22.60
C GLN A 167 26.31 1.62 23.90
N GLU A 168 25.98 0.90 24.99
CA GLU A 168 26.71 0.96 26.26
C GLU A 168 27.80 -0.11 26.38
N ALA A 169 27.93 -1.01 25.40
CA ALA A 169 29.13 -1.83 25.31
C ALA A 169 30.26 -0.97 24.73
N THR A 170 31.38 -0.88 25.44
CA THR A 170 32.61 -0.20 25.01
C THR A 170 33.14 -0.90 23.74
N ILE A 171 32.66 -0.49 22.57
CA ILE A 171 33.10 -1.03 21.27
C ILE A 171 34.61 -0.76 21.15
N SER A 172 35.40 -1.81 20.87
CA SER A 172 36.85 -1.68 20.67
C SER A 172 37.14 -0.75 19.48
N LEU A 173 38.30 -0.08 19.49
CA LEU A 173 38.71 0.84 18.41
C LEU A 173 38.66 0.15 17.04
N ASP A 174 39.12 -1.10 16.95
CA ASP A 174 39.12 -1.89 15.72
C ASP A 174 37.70 -2.16 15.19
N GLN A 175 36.76 -2.44 16.10
CA GLN A 175 35.35 -2.66 15.75
C GLN A 175 34.67 -1.36 15.29
N GLN A 176 35.08 -0.21 15.84
CA GLN A 176 34.60 1.09 15.37
C GLN A 176 35.08 1.37 13.94
N LEU A 177 36.35 1.07 13.65
CA LEU A 177 36.93 1.22 12.32
C LEU A 177 36.26 0.29 11.29
N GLU A 178 36.04 -0.98 11.65
CA GLU A 178 35.33 -1.93 10.79
C GLU A 178 33.90 -1.45 10.45
N MET A 179 33.18 -0.92 11.44
CA MET A 179 31.84 -0.37 11.23
C MET A 179 31.87 0.85 10.29
N ILE A 180 32.88 1.72 10.41
CA ILE A 180 33.04 2.88 9.54
C ILE A 180 33.31 2.44 8.09
N GLN A 181 34.17 1.44 7.87
CA GLN A 181 34.43 0.87 6.54
C GLN A 181 33.15 0.30 5.91
N LEU A 182 32.37 -0.48 6.67
CA LEU A 182 31.10 -1.03 6.20
C LEU A 182 30.09 0.06 5.81
N LYS A 183 30.06 1.18 6.53
CA LYS A 183 29.21 2.33 6.17
C LYS A 183 29.61 2.94 4.83
N GLN A 184 30.91 3.10 4.60
CA GLN A 184 31.43 3.61 3.33
C GLN A 184 31.09 2.68 2.16
N ASP A 185 31.25 1.37 2.34
CA ASP A 185 30.89 0.36 1.32
C ASP A 185 29.39 0.38 0.98
N LEU A 186 28.55 0.70 1.96
CA LEU A 186 27.10 0.86 1.80
C LEU A 186 26.68 2.24 1.26
N GLY A 187 27.63 3.14 0.97
CA GLY A 187 27.35 4.49 0.47
C GLY A 187 26.66 5.40 1.49
N GLN A 188 26.84 5.14 2.78
CA GLN A 188 26.27 5.97 3.85
C GLN A 188 27.19 7.15 4.19
N GLU A 189 26.59 8.30 4.50
CA GLU A 189 27.33 9.48 4.96
C GLU A 189 27.90 9.25 6.36
N LEU A 190 29.19 9.54 6.54
CA LEU A 190 29.86 9.41 7.83
C LEU A 190 29.52 10.59 8.72
N THR A 191 29.48 10.35 10.03
CA THR A 191 29.34 11.44 10.99
C THR A 191 30.68 12.13 11.21
N SER A 192 30.70 13.41 11.59
CA SER A 192 31.95 14.17 11.80
C SER A 192 32.90 13.53 12.83
N LYS A 193 32.36 12.75 13.78
CA LYS A 193 33.16 11.98 14.75
C LYS A 193 33.85 10.76 14.11
N GLU A 194 33.21 10.11 13.15
CA GLU A 194 33.78 8.98 12.42
C GLU A 194 34.86 9.45 11.45
N GLU A 195 34.64 10.60 10.79
CA GLU A 195 35.64 11.24 9.94
C GLU A 195 36.88 11.67 10.73
N SER A 196 36.71 12.28 11.91
CA SER A 196 37.86 12.66 12.75
C SER A 196 38.68 11.45 13.20
N LEU A 197 38.00 10.33 13.48
CA LEU A 197 38.64 9.09 13.91
C LEU A 197 39.45 8.46 12.77
N LEU A 198 38.90 8.40 11.55
CA LEU A 198 39.65 7.95 10.36
C LEU A 198 40.86 8.83 10.08
N GLN A 199 40.71 10.16 10.23
CA GLN A 199 41.81 11.08 10.01
C GLN A 199 42.93 10.91 11.04
N GLU A 200 42.58 10.69 12.31
CA GLU A 200 43.54 10.40 13.38
C GLU A 200 44.29 9.10 13.13
N GLN A 201 43.59 8.03 12.70
CA GLN A 201 44.20 6.75 12.36
C GLN A 201 45.14 6.86 11.15
N SER A 202 44.70 7.56 10.09
CA SER A 202 45.53 7.81 8.92
C SER A 202 46.79 8.60 9.27
N SER A 203 46.67 9.63 10.12
CA SER A 203 47.81 10.43 10.59
C SER A 203 48.78 9.62 11.44
N THR A 204 48.25 8.73 12.29
CA THR A 204 49.05 7.83 13.14
C THR A 204 49.82 6.82 12.28
N TYR A 205 49.14 6.18 11.32
CA TYR A 205 49.77 5.23 10.39
C TYR A 205 50.84 5.91 9.54
N SER A 206 50.54 7.10 8.99
CA SER A 206 51.51 7.88 8.21
C SER A 206 52.75 8.25 9.03
N SER A 207 52.57 8.66 10.29
CA SER A 207 53.68 8.96 11.19
C SER A 207 54.52 7.72 11.50
N LEU A 208 53.89 6.57 11.68
CA LEU A 208 54.57 5.29 11.89
C LEU A 208 55.37 4.87 10.65
N GLU A 209 54.78 4.97 9.45
CA GLU A 209 55.44 4.63 8.18
C GLU A 209 56.67 5.53 7.95
N MET A 210 56.56 6.82 8.24
CA MET A 210 57.69 7.75 8.20
C MET A 210 58.79 7.40 9.21
N ALA A 211 58.43 6.98 10.42
CA ALA A 211 59.39 6.53 11.43
C ALA A 211 60.12 5.24 11.00
N GLN A 212 59.40 4.28 10.43
CA GLN A 212 59.99 3.04 9.87
C GLN A 212 60.96 3.37 8.74
N LEU A 213 60.55 4.21 7.79
CA LEU A 213 61.39 4.62 6.67
C LEU A 213 62.67 5.33 7.14
N LYS A 214 62.56 6.24 8.12
CA LYS A 214 63.72 6.89 8.74
C LYS A 214 64.68 5.90 9.41
N GLN A 215 64.14 4.88 10.07
CA GLN A 215 64.93 3.83 10.69
C GLN A 215 65.71 3.02 9.64
N GLU A 216 65.07 2.68 8.52
CA GLU A 216 65.68 1.92 7.43
C GLU A 216 66.81 2.68 6.73
N ILE A 217 66.63 3.99 6.52
CA ILE A 217 67.66 4.85 5.88
C ILE A 217 68.73 5.34 6.87
N GLY A 218 68.69 4.90 8.13
CA GLY A 218 69.67 5.25 9.16
C GLY A 218 69.60 6.71 9.65
N GLN A 219 68.46 7.39 9.45
CA GLN A 219 68.24 8.73 9.96
C GLN A 219 67.95 8.73 11.47
N ALA A 220 68.34 9.81 12.15
CA ALA A 220 68.11 9.95 13.59
C ALA A 220 66.62 10.10 13.90
N LEU A 221 66.07 9.10 14.61
CA LEU A 221 64.68 9.12 15.09
C LEU A 221 64.53 10.05 16.29
N ASN A 222 63.47 10.86 16.26
CA ASN A 222 63.07 11.67 17.41
C ASN A 222 62.50 10.76 18.53
N PRO A 223 62.37 11.24 19.79
CA PRO A 223 61.90 10.39 20.88
C PRO A 223 60.44 9.92 20.70
N GLU A 224 59.60 10.66 20.00
CA GLU A 224 58.19 10.32 19.74
C GLU A 224 58.07 9.18 18.70
N GLU A 225 58.83 9.25 17.60
CA GLU A 225 58.97 8.23 16.57
C GLU A 225 59.50 6.91 17.17
N LYS A 226 60.48 6.98 18.08
CA LYS A 226 60.96 5.80 18.81
C LYS A 226 59.88 5.18 19.70
N ALA A 227 59.04 6.00 20.33
CA ALA A 227 57.95 5.51 21.16
C ALA A 227 56.85 4.83 20.32
N LEU A 228 56.49 5.43 19.17
CA LEU A 228 55.54 4.86 18.21
C LEU A 228 55.99 3.49 17.68
N LEU A 229 57.25 3.37 17.26
CA LEU A 229 57.81 2.10 16.80
C LEU A 229 57.75 1.01 17.89
N ARG A 230 58.11 1.36 19.14
CA ARG A 230 58.03 0.42 20.27
C ARG A 230 56.61 -0.05 20.57
N GLN A 231 55.63 0.87 20.52
CA GLN A 231 54.22 0.51 20.73
C GLN A 231 53.73 -0.44 19.63
N HIS A 232 54.08 -0.16 18.38
CA HIS A 232 53.74 -1.02 17.25
C HIS A 232 54.40 -2.41 17.36
N ASP A 233 55.68 -2.49 17.75
CA ASP A 233 56.38 -3.77 17.95
C ASP A 233 55.79 -4.60 19.09
N GLN A 234 55.33 -3.96 20.17
CA GLN A 234 54.62 -4.64 21.28
C GLN A 234 53.28 -5.22 20.83
N LEU A 235 52.52 -4.48 20.01
CA LEU A 235 51.26 -4.97 19.45
C LEU A 235 51.49 -6.14 18.49
N LYS A 236 52.54 -6.08 17.66
CA LYS A 236 52.91 -7.15 16.73
C LYS A 236 53.40 -8.41 17.45
N GLY A 237 54.09 -8.27 18.59
CA GLY A 237 54.59 -9.37 19.41
C GLY A 237 53.53 -10.08 20.27
N SER A 238 52.32 -9.52 20.41
CA SER A 238 51.20 -10.15 21.15
C SER A 238 50.38 -11.12 20.29
N VAL A 239 50.71 -11.28 19.00
CA VAL A 239 50.09 -12.24 18.09
C VAL A 239 51.06 -13.41 17.88
N SER A 240 51.16 -14.30 18.88
CA SER A 240 51.89 -15.58 18.80
C SER A 240 51.12 -16.68 19.51
#